data_AF-A0A7V5WM67-F1
#
_entry.id   AF-A0A7V5WM67-F1
#
_cell.length_a   1.000
_cell.length_b   1.000
_cell.length_c   1.000
_cell.angle_alpha   90.00
_cell.angle_beta   90.00
_cell.angle_gamma   90.00
#
_symmetry.space_group_name_H-M   'P 1'
#
loop_
_entity.id
_entity.type
_entity.pdbx_description
1 polymer ?
#
loop_
_entity_poly.entity_id
_entity_poly.type
_entity_poly.pdbx_seq_one_letter_code
_entity_poly.pdbx_strand_id
1 'polypeptide(L)'
;MELVLTKRRECSQGIKLDLHFEQALEIEQIEILCQKLKAKCRNFGDLVFIEFDNGRINASITAKFLTLRCDDEASRDLVIDYLKEI
;
A
#
# COMPACT_ATOMS: atom_id res chain seq x y z
N MET A 1 -3.68 6.50 -12.29
CA MET A 1 -4.93 6.53 -11.48
C MET A 1 -4.85 7.68 -10.47
N GLU A 2 -5.95 8.35 -10.14
CA GLU A 2 -5.91 9.41 -9.10
C GLU A 2 -5.88 8.79 -7.70
N LEU A 3 -4.85 9.16 -6.93
CA LEU A 3 -4.60 8.70 -5.57
C LEU A 3 -4.81 9.85 -4.59
N VAL A 4 -5.81 9.71 -3.72
CA VAL A 4 -6.12 10.73 -2.71
C VAL A 4 -5.58 10.29 -1.36
N LEU A 5 -4.67 11.08 -0.79
CA LEU A 5 -4.25 10.92 0.60
C LEU A 5 -5.36 11.41 1.53
N THR A 6 -6.03 10.47 2.19
CA THR A 6 -7.13 10.81 3.11
C THR A 6 -6.63 11.10 4.51
N LYS A 7 -5.56 10.41 4.96
CA LYS A 7 -5.03 10.58 6.30
C LYS A 7 -3.56 10.20 6.38
N ARG A 8 -2.77 11.00 7.11
CA ARG A 8 -1.40 10.69 7.55
C ARG A 8 -1.35 10.70 9.07
N ARG A 9 -0.73 9.68 9.66
CA ARG A 9 -0.52 9.57 11.11
C ARG A 9 0.89 9.05 11.39
N GLU A 10 1.58 9.69 12.32
CA GLU A 10 2.82 9.16 12.89
C GLU A 10 2.46 8.31 14.12
N CYS A 11 3.11 7.15 14.25
CA CYS A 11 2.91 6.23 15.36
C CYS A 11 4.25 5.70 15.84
N SER A 12 4.28 5.06 17.00
CA SER A 12 5.51 4.47 17.58
C SER A 12 6.17 3.40 16.71
N GLN A 13 5.50 2.95 15.64
CA GLN A 13 5.99 1.96 14.68
C GLN A 13 5.94 2.55 13.25
N GLY A 14 6.34 3.82 13.09
CA GLY A 14 6.48 4.49 11.80
C GLY A 14 5.30 5.38 11.38
N ILE A 15 5.10 5.50 10.08
CA ILE A 15 4.10 6.33 9.42
C ILE A 15 2.97 5.44 8.91
N LYS A 16 1.74 5.76 9.29
CA LYS A 16 0.53 5.17 8.74
C LYS A 16 -0.14 6.16 7.79
N LEU A 17 -0.43 5.71 6.58
CA LEU A 17 -1.17 6.43 5.56
C LEU A 17 -2.44 5.68 5.20
N ASP A 18 -3.54 6.42 5.16
CA ASP A 18 -4.80 5.93 4.62
C ASP A 18 -5.02 6.63 3.26
N LEU A 19 -5.02 5.84 2.19
CA LEU A 19 -5.12 6.26 0.80
C LEU A 19 -6.46 5.78 0.22
N HIS A 20 -7.04 6.60 -0.65
CA HIS A 20 -8.25 6.26 -1.39
C HIS A 20 -7.98 6.35 -2.89
N PHE A 21 -8.39 5.32 -3.61
CA PHE A 21 -8.36 5.25 -5.07
C PHE A 21 -9.73 5.61 -5.64
N GLU A 22 -9.79 6.28 -6.78
CA GLU A 22 -11.07 6.52 -7.45
C GLU A 22 -11.74 5.21 -7.90
N GLN A 23 -10.94 4.21 -8.27
CA GLN A 23 -11.38 2.89 -8.69
C GLN A 23 -10.70 1.82 -7.82
N ALA A 24 -11.36 0.68 -7.64
CA ALA A 24 -10.74 -0.40 -6.88
C ALA A 24 -9.53 -0.93 -7.67
N LEU A 25 -8.47 -1.32 -6.97
CA LEU A 25 -7.34 -1.97 -7.60
C LEU A 25 -7.73 -3.40 -7.98
N GLU A 26 -7.48 -3.76 -9.23
CA GLU A 26 -7.60 -5.13 -9.70
C GLU A 26 -6.49 -6.01 -9.10
N ILE A 27 -6.75 -7.31 -8.95
CA ILE A 27 -5.78 -8.25 -8.36
C ILE A 27 -4.44 -8.22 -9.12
N GLU A 28 -4.48 -8.14 -10.46
CA GLU A 28 -3.27 -8.06 -11.29
C GLU A 28 -2.42 -6.83 -10.95
N GLN A 29 -3.06 -5.67 -10.72
CA GLN A 29 -2.36 -4.45 -10.32
C GLN A 29 -1.70 -4.60 -8.94
N ILE A 30 -2.36 -5.31 -8.01
CA ILE A 30 -1.83 -5.61 -6.68
C ILE A 30 -0.65 -6.60 -6.77
N GLU A 31 -0.71 -7.58 -7.67
CA GLU A 31 0.39 -8.52 -7.90
C GLU A 31 1.63 -7.81 -8.47
N ILE A 32 1.45 -6.92 -9.45
CA ILE A 32 2.55 -6.12 -10.01
C ILE A 32 3.17 -5.22 -8.92
N LEU A 33 2.33 -4.59 -8.08
CA LEU A 33 2.76 -3.82 -6.91
C LEU A 33 3.63 -4.68 -5.98
N CYS A 34 3.19 -5.89 -5.64
CA CYS A 34 3.95 -6.79 -4.78
C CYS A 34 5.29 -7.19 -5.40
N GLN A 35 5.33 -7.52 -6.70
CA GLN A 35 6.57 -7.89 -7.39
C GLN A 35 7.61 -6.76 -7.38
N LYS A 36 7.19 -5.53 -7.74
CA LYS A 36 8.10 -4.37 -7.78
C LYS A 36 8.65 -4.03 -6.41
N LEU A 37 7.81 -4.18 -5.38
CA LEU A 37 8.18 -3.90 -4.00
C LEU A 37 8.92 -5.04 -3.30
N LYS A 38 9.15 -6.17 -4.01
CA LYS A 38 9.69 -7.40 -3.42
C LYS A 38 8.92 -7.80 -2.15
N ALA A 39 7.59 -7.73 -2.26
CA ALA A 39 6.65 -8.02 -1.21
C ALA A 39 5.81 -9.25 -1.57
N LYS A 40 5.25 -9.88 -0.54
CA LYS A 40 4.34 -11.01 -0.64
C LYS A 40 2.91 -10.52 -0.51
N CYS A 41 2.06 -11.00 -1.39
CA CYS A 41 0.62 -10.79 -1.34
C CYS A 41 -0.05 -11.93 -0.57
N ARG A 42 -0.97 -11.63 0.35
CA ARG A 42 -1.89 -12.59 0.95
C ARG A 42 -3.32 -12.09 0.75
N ASN A 43 -4.10 -12.84 -0.02
CA ASN A 43 -5.49 -12.52 -0.31
C ASN A 43 -6.43 -13.19 0.72
N PHE A 44 -7.35 -12.40 1.28
CA PHE A 44 -8.39 -12.79 2.22
C PHE A 44 -9.78 -12.35 1.73
N GLY A 45 -10.11 -12.66 0.47
CA GLY A 45 -11.36 -12.25 -0.17
C GLY A 45 -11.30 -10.78 -0.59
N ASP A 46 -12.07 -9.93 0.07
CA ASP A 46 -12.13 -8.49 -0.22
C ASP A 46 -10.94 -7.70 0.35
N LEU A 47 -10.06 -8.38 1.10
CA LEU A 47 -8.91 -7.80 1.78
C LEU A 47 -7.62 -8.43 1.26
N VAL A 48 -6.69 -7.61 0.81
CA VAL A 48 -5.36 -8.06 0.39
C VAL A 48 -4.30 -7.46 1.30
N PHE A 49 -3.53 -8.31 1.95
CA PHE A 49 -2.35 -7.92 2.71
C PHE A 49 -1.09 -7.98 1.84
N ILE A 50 -0.25 -6.96 1.96
CA ILE A 50 1.07 -6.89 1.34
C ILE A 50 2.10 -6.87 2.45
N GLU A 51 2.86 -7.95 2.56
CA GLU A 51 3.93 -8.17 3.53
C GLU A 51 5.28 -8.00 2.86
N PHE A 52 6.11 -7.08 3.32
CA PHE A 52 7.42 -6.82 2.73
C PHE A 52 8.47 -7.66 3.46
N ASP A 53 9.46 -8.18 2.75
CA ASP A 53 10.43 -9.16 3.30
C ASP A 53 11.25 -8.62 4.49
N ASN A 54 11.33 -7.30 4.67
CA ASN A 54 12.01 -6.67 5.80
C ASN A 54 11.09 -6.33 6.99
N GLY A 55 9.78 -6.59 6.89
CA GLY A 55 8.77 -6.27 7.89
C GLY A 55 8.48 -4.77 8.07
N ARG A 56 9.16 -3.89 7.32
CA ARG A 56 9.12 -2.43 7.49
C ARG A 56 7.94 -1.75 6.83
N ILE A 57 7.25 -2.49 5.96
CA ILE A 57 6.07 -1.99 5.29
C ILE A 57 5.00 -3.08 5.41
N ASN A 58 3.80 -2.65 5.80
CA ASN A 58 2.60 -3.48 5.77
C ASN A 58 1.51 -2.70 5.06
N ALA A 59 0.92 -3.29 4.04
CA ALA A 59 -0.21 -2.69 3.34
C ALA A 59 -1.44 -3.59 3.42
N SER A 60 -2.61 -2.97 3.52
CA SER A 60 -3.88 -3.67 3.43
C SER A 60 -4.80 -2.92 2.46
N ILE A 61 -5.25 -3.62 1.43
CA ILE A 61 -6.11 -3.08 0.37
C ILE A 61 -7.50 -3.67 0.53
N THR A 62 -8.53 -2.81 0.53
CA THR A 62 -9.94 -3.22 0.55
C THR A 62 -10.72 -2.34 -0.41
N ALA A 63 -11.22 -2.93 -1.49
CA ALA A 63 -11.90 -2.21 -2.57
C ALA A 63 -11.10 -0.99 -3.05
N LYS A 64 -11.53 0.22 -2.68
CA LYS A 64 -10.93 1.51 -3.04
C LYS A 64 -9.98 2.09 -1.98
N PHE A 65 -9.77 1.39 -0.88
CA PHE A 65 -8.98 1.88 0.25
C PHE A 65 -7.68 1.11 0.35
N LEU A 66 -6.58 1.84 0.53
CA LEU A 66 -5.29 1.28 0.89
C LEU A 66 -4.85 1.89 2.21
N THR A 67 -4.62 1.04 3.20
CA THR A 67 -3.87 1.42 4.39
C THR A 67 -2.43 0.99 4.19
N LEU A 68 -1.51 1.94 4.21
CA LEU A 68 -0.08 1.71 4.13
C LEU A 68 0.56 2.06 5.47
N ARG A 69 1.40 1.17 5.98
CA ARG A 69 2.26 1.43 7.12
C ARG A 69 3.70 1.31 6.66
N CYS A 70 4.50 2.33 6.90
CA CYS A 70 5.92 2.38 6.55
C CYS A 70 6.74 2.77 7.77
N ASP A 71 7.90 2.15 7.96
CA ASP A 71 8.81 2.52 9.06
C ASP A 71 9.48 3.88 8.84
N ASP A 72 9.70 4.29 7.58
CA ASP A 72 10.39 5.53 7.20
C ASP A 72 9.77 6.24 5.97
N GLU A 73 10.15 7.50 5.77
CA GLU A 73 9.62 8.34 4.68
C GLU A 73 10.09 7.92 3.28
N ALA A 74 11.29 7.36 3.14
CA ALA A 74 11.81 6.92 1.85
C ALA A 74 11.01 5.73 1.31
N SER A 75 10.71 4.78 2.20
CA SER A 75 9.87 3.62 1.94
C SER A 75 8.44 4.03 1.56
N ARG A 76 7.91 5.07 2.22
CA ARG A 76 6.62 5.68 1.88
C ARG A 76 6.62 6.23 0.45
N ASP A 77 7.59 7.09 0.13
CA ASP A 77 7.61 7.80 -1.14
C ASP A 77 7.72 6.85 -2.32
N LEU A 78 8.53 5.79 -2.18
CA LEU A 78 8.66 4.73 -3.18
C LEU A 78 7.32 4.03 -3.48
N VAL A 79 6.50 3.76 -2.45
CA VAL A 79 5.17 3.16 -2.65
C VAL A 79 4.19 4.15 -3.27
N ILE A 80 4.16 5.40 -2.80
CA ILE A 80 3.25 6.43 -3.33
C ILE A 80 3.55 6.73 -4.79
N ASP A 81 4.81 6.93 -5.16
CA ASP A 81 5.20 7.25 -6.53
C ASP A 81 4.77 6.14 -7.47
N TYR A 82 4.96 4.88 -7.07
CA TYR A 82 4.49 3.76 -7.88
C TYR A 82 2.96 3.72 -8.00
N LEU A 83 2.22 3.95 -6.91
CA LEU A 83 0.75 3.98 -6.96
C LEU A 83 0.19 5.08 -7.88
N LYS A 84 0.96 6.15 -8.15
CA LYS A 84 0.61 7.17 -9.14
C LYS A 84 0.88 6.72 -10.59
N GLU A 85 1.79 5.77 -10.79
CA GLU A 85 2.13 5.22 -12.12
C GLU A 85 1.14 4.16 -12.62
N ILE A 86 0.38 3.53 -11.71
CA ILE A 86 -0.73 2.62 -12.04
C ILE A 86 -1.97 3.43 -12.38
#